data_AF-A0A074ZWC7-F1
#
_entry.id   AF-A0A074ZWC7-F1
#
_cell.length_a   1.000
_cell.length_b   1.000
_cell.length_c   1.000
_cell.angle_alpha   90.00
_cell.angle_beta   90.00
_cell.angle_gamma   90.00
#
_symmetry.space_group_name_H-M   'P 1'
#
loop_
_entity.id
_entity.type
_entity.pdbx_description
1 polymer ?
#
loop_
_entity_poly.entity_id
_entity_poly.type
_entity_poly.pdbx_seq_one_letter_code
_entity_poly.pdbx_strand_id
1 'polypeptide(L)'
;SERKSVGVCTTNLQAGVITSPNYPQPYPRDLLWAFNIDVPQGCSLRLNFREFRKFSEFNWRLMCFQLGDDYVNITNDTGSFGSWTGSENPPQIQSSATLLVALQTSDDGTLNPGYLANYSQKDRSENEVTRNESFYACCSTLSSGNVTSPGYPNAYPNRLRYTWIIVQPLGCVIQLNFSDF
;
A
#
# COMPACT_ATOMS: atom_id res chain seq x y z
N SER A 1 15.97 13.21 17.53
CA SER A 1 15.15 12.18 16.86
C SER A 1 14.53 12.83 15.65
N GLU A 2 14.95 12.44 14.45
CA GLU A 2 14.29 12.93 13.23
C GLU A 2 12.89 12.29 13.14
N ARG A 3 11.88 13.10 12.82
CA ARG A 3 10.49 12.65 12.75
C ARG A 3 10.31 11.87 11.45
N LYS A 4 9.86 10.62 11.53
CA LYS A 4 9.45 9.86 10.34
C LYS A 4 8.37 10.64 9.58
N SER A 5 8.48 10.64 8.26
CA SER A 5 7.38 11.10 7.40
C SER A 5 6.17 10.20 7.64
N VAL A 6 4.96 10.76 7.68
CA VAL A 6 3.73 10.00 7.91
C VAL A 6 2.77 10.23 6.75
N GLY A 7 2.27 9.13 6.19
CA GLY A 7 1.18 9.15 5.22
C GLY A 7 0.09 8.14 5.55
N VAL A 8 -1.17 8.56 5.42
CA VAL A 8 -2.32 7.69 5.62
C VAL A 8 -3.31 7.87 4.48
N CYS A 9 -3.70 6.74 3.88
CA CYS A 9 -4.77 6.65 2.90
C CYS A 9 -6.00 6.03 3.52
N THR A 10 -7.17 6.64 3.39
CA THR A 10 -8.43 5.97 3.75
C THR A 10 -9.26 5.71 2.49
N THR A 11 -9.81 4.50 2.36
CA THR A 11 -10.68 4.11 1.25
C THR A 11 -11.88 3.32 1.76
N ASN A 12 -13.05 3.61 1.20
CA ASN A 12 -14.30 2.87 1.41
C ASN A 12 -14.76 2.11 0.16
N LEU A 13 -13.88 2.01 -0.85
CA LEU A 13 -14.18 1.24 -2.05
C LEU A 13 -14.33 -0.24 -1.70
N GLN A 14 -15.25 -0.92 -2.40
CA GLN A 14 -15.51 -2.35 -2.16
C GLN A 14 -14.42 -3.25 -2.72
N ALA A 15 -13.62 -2.78 -3.66
CA ALA A 15 -12.49 -3.51 -4.20
C ALA A 15 -11.48 -2.52 -4.77
N GLY A 16 -10.20 -2.90 -4.76
CA GLY A 16 -9.15 -2.09 -5.35
C GLY A 16 -7.77 -2.71 -5.22
N VAL A 17 -6.79 -1.92 -5.65
CA VAL A 17 -5.36 -2.21 -5.53
C VAL A 17 -4.72 -1.10 -4.72
N ILE A 18 -3.94 -1.49 -3.73
CA ILE A 18 -3.08 -0.62 -2.94
C ILE A 18 -1.61 -0.95 -3.25
N THR A 19 -0.76 0.06 -3.16
CA THR A 19 0.67 -0.10 -3.39
C THR A 19 1.48 0.67 -2.35
N SER A 20 2.73 0.26 -2.14
CA SER A 20 3.68 1.17 -1.50
C SER A 20 3.78 2.50 -2.26
N PRO A 21 4.18 3.60 -1.60
CA PRO A 21 4.41 4.88 -2.26
C PRO A 21 5.40 4.74 -3.41
N ASN A 22 5.19 5.51 -4.48
CA ASN A 22 5.98 5.52 -5.72
C ASN A 22 6.00 4.21 -6.53
N TYR A 23 5.35 3.13 -6.08
CA TYR A 23 5.35 1.85 -6.82
C TYR A 23 5.00 2.05 -8.31
N PRO A 24 5.75 1.46 -9.25
CA PRO A 24 6.79 0.42 -9.06
C PRO A 24 8.20 0.96 -8.74
N GLN A 25 8.36 2.28 -8.62
CA GLN A 25 9.62 2.88 -8.19
C GLN A 25 9.83 2.70 -6.68
N PRO A 26 11.07 2.81 -6.19
CA PRO A 26 11.36 2.65 -4.78
C PRO A 26 10.57 3.58 -3.86
N TYR A 27 10.09 3.04 -2.74
CA TYR A 27 9.41 3.85 -1.73
C TYR A 27 10.39 4.76 -0.97
N PRO A 28 9.91 5.89 -0.40
CA PRO A 28 10.76 6.78 0.41
C PRO A 28 11.28 6.10 1.70
N ARG A 29 12.46 6.56 2.14
CA ARG A 29 13.04 6.21 3.45
C ARG A 29 12.36 6.96 4.59
N ASP A 30 12.57 6.49 5.82
CA ASP A 30 12.05 7.10 7.05
C ASP A 30 10.55 7.39 7.03
N LEU A 31 9.79 6.43 6.51
CA LEU A 31 8.38 6.58 6.23
C LEU A 31 7.54 5.62 7.09
N LEU A 32 6.46 6.16 7.66
CA LEU A 32 5.31 5.39 8.10
C LEU A 32 4.15 5.66 7.14
N TRP A 33 3.81 4.69 6.31
CA TRP A 33 2.74 4.79 5.33
C TRP A 33 1.67 3.76 5.61
N ALA A 34 0.40 4.15 5.69
CA ALA A 34 -0.69 3.22 5.96
C ALA A 34 -1.88 3.38 5.01
N PHE A 35 -2.51 2.25 4.66
CA PHE A 35 -3.86 2.22 4.12
C PHE A 35 -4.83 1.78 5.20
N ASN A 36 -5.86 2.59 5.43
CA ASN A 36 -7.03 2.25 6.21
C ASN A 36 -8.17 1.89 5.24
N ILE A 37 -8.51 0.60 5.17
CA ILE A 37 -9.54 0.08 4.27
C ILE A 37 -10.80 -0.16 5.09
N ASP A 38 -11.79 0.70 4.91
CA ASP A 38 -13.04 0.64 5.65
C ASP A 38 -13.87 -0.58 5.22
N VAL A 39 -14.28 -1.39 6.18
CA VAL A 39 -15.13 -2.57 5.95
C VAL A 39 -16.46 -2.35 6.68
N PRO A 40 -17.58 -2.17 5.94
CA PRO A 40 -18.88 -1.97 6.55
C PRO A 40 -19.31 -3.16 7.42
N GLN A 41 -20.12 -2.89 8.44
CA GLN A 41 -20.60 -3.91 9.36
C GLN A 41 -21.37 -5.04 8.63
N GLY A 42 -20.91 -6.27 8.84
CA GLY A 42 -21.47 -7.48 8.23
C GLY A 42 -20.91 -7.80 6.84
N CYS A 43 -19.94 -7.03 6.35
CA CYS A 43 -19.11 -7.42 5.21
C CYS A 43 -17.79 -8.03 5.71
N SER A 44 -17.06 -8.70 4.80
CA SER A 44 -15.68 -9.10 5.05
C SER A 44 -14.79 -8.65 3.92
N LEU A 45 -13.50 -8.45 4.19
CA LEU A 45 -12.47 -8.05 3.25
C LEU A 45 -11.50 -9.21 3.06
N ARG A 46 -11.16 -9.49 1.81
CA ARG A 46 -10.00 -10.29 1.44
C ARG A 46 -8.89 -9.36 0.97
N LEU A 47 -7.68 -9.54 1.49
CA LEU A 47 -6.46 -8.89 1.02
C LEU A 47 -5.48 -9.94 0.50
N ASN A 48 -4.89 -9.68 -0.67
CA ASN A 48 -3.93 -10.57 -1.30
C ASN A 48 -2.77 -9.76 -1.90
N PHE A 49 -1.54 -10.09 -1.53
CA PHE A 49 -0.35 -9.49 -2.11
C PHE A 49 -0.04 -10.17 -3.44
N ARG A 50 0.05 -9.40 -4.52
CA ARG A 50 0.51 -9.90 -5.82
C ARG A 50 2.03 -9.80 -5.91
N GLU A 51 2.57 -8.69 -5.43
CA GLU A 51 4.01 -8.44 -5.37
C GLU A 51 4.35 -7.89 -3.99
N PHE A 52 5.38 -8.46 -3.39
CA PHE A 52 6.01 -7.99 -2.17
C PHE A 52 7.51 -8.17 -2.37
N ARG A 53 8.20 -7.09 -2.70
CA ARG A 53 9.61 -7.14 -3.09
C ARG A 53 10.42 -6.14 -2.27
N LYS A 54 11.48 -6.65 -1.67
CA LYS A 54 12.62 -5.90 -1.16
C LYS A 54 13.79 -6.17 -2.11
N PHE A 55 14.61 -5.18 -2.45
CA PHE A 55 15.87 -5.45 -3.13
C PHE A 55 16.78 -6.13 -2.09
N SER A 56 16.86 -7.47 -2.13
CA SER A 56 17.86 -8.21 -1.37
C SER A 56 18.92 -8.71 -2.35
N GLU A 57 20.02 -7.97 -2.49
CA GLU A 57 21.21 -8.50 -3.19
C GLU A 57 21.93 -9.57 -2.36
N PHE A 58 21.57 -9.76 -1.08
CA PHE A 58 22.21 -10.72 -0.19
C PHE A 58 21.21 -11.71 0.41
N ASN A 59 21.50 -12.99 0.16
CA ASN A 59 20.72 -14.15 0.57
C ASN A 59 20.91 -14.40 2.09
N TRP A 60 20.28 -13.60 2.94
CA TRP A 60 20.35 -13.75 4.40
C TRP A 60 19.35 -14.80 4.88
N ARG A 61 19.51 -16.06 4.48
CA ARG A 61 18.67 -17.16 4.99
C ARG A 61 18.90 -17.49 6.49
N LEU A 62 19.53 -16.62 7.28
CA LEU A 62 20.11 -16.96 8.58
C LEU A 62 20.03 -15.97 9.75
N MET A 63 19.33 -14.82 9.70
CA MET A 63 19.27 -13.95 10.89
C MET A 63 17.92 -13.27 11.06
N CYS A 64 17.13 -13.74 12.03
CA CYS A 64 15.90 -13.14 12.57
C CYS A 64 15.76 -11.62 12.39
N PHE A 65 14.54 -11.16 12.10
CA PHE A 65 14.02 -9.78 12.18
C PHE A 65 15.02 -8.83 12.84
N GLN A 66 15.88 -8.18 12.05
CA GLN A 66 16.81 -7.23 12.65
C GLN A 66 16.01 -6.00 13.03
N LEU A 67 16.28 -5.44 14.21
CA LEU A 67 15.73 -4.16 14.64
C LEU A 67 16.21 -3.10 13.64
N GLY A 68 15.37 -2.78 12.65
CA GLY A 68 15.73 -1.85 11.58
C GLY A 68 15.24 -2.24 10.17
N ASP A 69 14.73 -3.46 9.97
CA ASP A 69 14.21 -3.84 8.64
C ASP A 69 12.93 -3.08 8.27
N ASP A 70 12.79 -2.74 6.99
CA ASP A 70 11.51 -2.35 6.40
C ASP A 70 10.51 -3.51 6.52
N TYR A 71 9.28 -3.24 6.96
CA TYR A 71 8.24 -4.26 7.06
C TYR A 71 6.85 -3.69 6.79
N VAL A 72 5.94 -4.58 6.38
CA VAL A 72 4.50 -4.32 6.35
C VAL A 72 3.84 -5.02 7.52
N ASN A 73 3.17 -4.24 8.37
CA ASN A 73 2.34 -4.73 9.46
C ASN A 73 0.86 -4.60 9.09
N ILE A 74 0.08 -5.63 9.38
CA ILE A 74 -1.33 -5.68 9.04
C ILE A 74 -2.14 -5.93 10.30
N THR A 75 -3.05 -5.02 10.61
CA THR A 75 -3.86 -5.04 11.83
C THR A 75 -5.30 -4.68 11.53
N ASN A 76 -6.21 -5.04 12.44
CA ASN A 76 -7.55 -4.49 12.51
C ASN A 76 -7.86 -4.10 13.97
N ASP A 77 -9.09 -3.66 14.23
CA ASP A 77 -9.53 -3.26 15.58
C ASP A 77 -9.47 -4.39 16.62
N THR A 78 -9.37 -5.65 16.18
CA THR A 78 -9.36 -6.84 17.04
C THR A 78 -7.98 -7.43 17.27
N GLY A 79 -6.96 -7.02 16.52
CA GLY A 79 -5.60 -7.53 16.67
C GLY A 79 -4.71 -7.39 15.45
N SER A 80 -3.55 -8.06 15.49
CA SER A 80 -2.59 -8.13 14.39
C SER A 80 -2.71 -9.44 13.63
N PHE A 81 -2.62 -9.38 12.31
CA PHE A 81 -2.48 -10.54 11.44
C PHE A 81 -1.02 -10.97 11.30
N GLY A 82 -0.08 -10.05 11.53
CA GLY A 82 1.36 -10.30 11.44
C GLY A 82 2.13 -9.11 10.86
N SER A 83 3.44 -9.30 10.76
CA SER A 83 4.36 -8.38 10.10
C SER A 83 5.28 -9.16 9.16
N TRP A 84 5.49 -8.61 7.97
CA TRP A 84 6.24 -9.28 6.90
C TRP A 84 7.34 -8.37 6.35
N THR A 85 8.48 -8.98 6.06
CA THR A 85 9.65 -8.35 5.43
C THR A 85 10.25 -9.30 4.38
N GLY A 86 11.23 -8.83 3.61
CA GLY A 86 11.86 -9.60 2.53
C GLY A 86 11.05 -9.57 1.23
N SER A 87 11.09 -10.68 0.50
CA SER A 87 10.56 -10.77 -0.87
C SER A 87 9.53 -11.89 -1.08
N GLU A 88 9.11 -12.54 0.02
CA GLU A 88 8.01 -13.50 -0.01
C GLU A 88 6.69 -12.79 0.24
N ASN A 89 5.66 -13.12 -0.56
CA ASN A 89 4.33 -12.54 -0.38
C ASN A 89 3.72 -12.99 0.96
N PRO A 90 3.12 -12.08 1.74
CA PRO A 90 2.27 -12.44 2.87
C PRO A 90 1.15 -13.42 2.47
N PRO A 91 0.68 -14.29 3.40
CA PRO A 91 -0.49 -15.11 3.15
C PRO A 91 -1.73 -14.24 2.91
N GLN A 92 -2.73 -14.81 2.25
CA GLN A 92 -4.00 -14.12 2.05
C GLN A 92 -4.67 -13.84 3.41
N ILE A 93 -5.08 -12.59 3.61
CA ILE A 93 -5.73 -12.14 4.85
C ILE A 93 -7.23 -11.98 4.60
N GLN A 94 -8.02 -12.38 5.60
CA GLN A 94 -9.45 -12.10 5.66
C GLN A 94 -9.78 -11.35 6.95
N SER A 95 -10.50 -10.24 6.85
CA SER A 95 -10.92 -9.43 7.99
C SER A 95 -12.39 -9.04 7.89
N SER A 96 -13.14 -9.16 8.97
CA SER A 96 -14.53 -8.68 9.06
C SER A 96 -14.64 -7.27 9.66
N ALA A 97 -13.50 -6.61 9.84
CA ALA A 97 -13.37 -5.26 10.37
C ALA A 97 -12.41 -4.45 9.49
N THR A 98 -12.46 -3.13 9.66
CA THR A 98 -11.55 -2.17 9.03
C THR A 98 -10.10 -2.64 9.15
N LEU A 99 -9.40 -2.67 8.01
CA LEU A 99 -8.05 -3.22 7.91
C LEU A 99 -7.03 -2.09 7.73
N LEU A 100 -6.02 -2.07 8.60
CA LEU A 100 -4.88 -1.19 8.49
C LEU A 100 -3.69 -1.98 7.91
N VAL A 101 -3.18 -1.53 6.76
CA VAL A 101 -1.97 -2.06 6.11
C VAL A 101 -0.89 -1.00 6.19
N ALA A 102 0.07 -1.16 7.10
CA ALA A 102 1.10 -0.18 7.39
C ALA A 102 2.48 -0.63 6.92
N LEU A 103 3.11 0.14 6.04
CA LEU A 103 4.52 0.04 5.68
C LEU A 103 5.34 0.95 6.61
N GLN A 104 6.33 0.37 7.27
CA GLN A 104 7.32 1.11 8.02
C GLN A 104 8.68 0.93 7.37
N THR A 105 9.36 2.03 7.07
CA THR A 105 10.69 2.04 6.45
C THR A 105 11.76 2.62 7.38
N SER A 106 12.99 2.23 7.14
CA SER A 106 14.22 2.68 7.80
C SER A 106 14.93 3.77 6.98
N ASP A 107 16.06 4.26 7.49
CA ASP A 107 16.98 5.19 6.85
C ASP A 107 18.13 4.47 6.10
N ASP A 108 18.13 3.13 6.01
CA ASP A 108 19.30 2.29 5.74
C ASP A 108 19.90 2.38 4.31
N GLY A 109 19.43 3.33 3.50
CA GLY A 109 19.94 3.59 2.16
C GLY A 109 19.41 2.63 1.09
N THR A 110 18.71 1.56 1.47
CA THR A 110 18.18 0.58 0.52
C THR A 110 17.02 1.18 -0.28
N LEU A 111 17.13 1.10 -1.60
CA LEU A 111 16.00 1.38 -2.48
C LEU A 111 15.21 0.08 -2.58
N ASN A 112 13.92 0.07 -2.26
CA ASN A 112 13.08 -1.13 -2.26
C ASN A 112 11.83 -0.92 -3.12
N PRO A 113 11.47 -1.85 -4.04
CA PRO A 113 10.35 -1.63 -4.97
C PRO A 113 9.00 -1.59 -4.24
N GLY A 114 8.91 -2.30 -3.11
CA GLY A 114 7.72 -2.36 -2.26
C GLY A 114 6.70 -3.37 -2.73
N TYR A 115 5.43 -3.00 -2.63
CA TYR A 115 4.35 -3.97 -2.75
C TYR A 115 3.20 -3.47 -3.61
N LEU A 116 2.47 -4.45 -4.14
CA LEU A 116 1.18 -4.30 -4.78
C LEU A 116 0.24 -5.38 -4.22
N ALA A 117 -0.87 -4.95 -3.62
CA ALA A 117 -1.87 -5.83 -3.05
C ALA A 117 -3.27 -5.50 -3.55
N ASN A 118 -4.05 -6.52 -3.87
CA ASN A 118 -5.45 -6.39 -4.23
C ASN A 118 -6.34 -6.71 -3.02
N TYR A 119 -7.40 -5.94 -2.86
CA TYR A 119 -8.43 -6.20 -1.87
C TYR A 119 -9.82 -6.25 -2.51
N SER A 120 -10.69 -7.07 -1.95
CA SER A 120 -12.11 -7.14 -2.33
C SER A 120 -12.97 -7.45 -1.11
N GLN A 121 -14.11 -6.77 -1.02
CA GLN A 121 -15.13 -7.03 -0.03
C GLN A 121 -16.03 -8.16 -0.53
N LYS A 122 -16.43 -9.02 0.40
CA LYS A 122 -17.57 -9.92 0.29
C LYS A 122 -18.73 -9.29 1.00
N ASP A 123 -19.87 -9.24 0.33
CA ASP A 123 -21.11 -8.80 0.94
C ASP A 123 -21.71 -9.88 1.86
N ARG A 124 -22.88 -9.58 2.44
CA ARG A 124 -23.61 -10.49 3.34
C ARG A 124 -24.10 -11.77 2.65
N SER A 125 -24.13 -11.81 1.32
CA SER A 125 -24.48 -13.00 0.52
C SER A 125 -23.26 -13.84 0.15
N GLU A 126 -22.10 -13.55 0.76
CA GLU A 126 -20.79 -14.17 0.51
C GLU A 126 -20.25 -13.97 -0.91
N ASN A 127 -20.94 -13.16 -1.73
CA ASN A 127 -20.50 -12.87 -3.08
C ASN A 127 -19.34 -11.87 -3.03
N GLU A 128 -18.24 -12.21 -3.72
CA GLU A 128 -17.17 -11.26 -3.94
C GLU A 128 -17.64 -10.17 -4.87
N VAL A 129 -17.43 -8.91 -4.46
CA VAL A 129 -17.62 -7.77 -5.34
C VAL A 129 -16.48 -7.79 -6.35
N THR A 130 -16.64 -8.56 -7.43
CA THR A 130 -15.76 -8.56 -8.59
C THR A 130 -16.16 -7.39 -9.49
N ARG A 131 -15.65 -6.18 -9.19
CA ARG A 131 -15.64 -5.18 -10.25
C ARG A 131 -14.63 -5.64 -11.30
N ASN A 132 -15.07 -5.81 -12.53
CA ASN A 132 -14.24 -6.14 -13.70
C ASN A 132 -13.20 -5.05 -14.06
N GLU A 133 -12.87 -4.15 -13.13
CA GLU A 133 -12.12 -2.92 -13.34
C GLU A 133 -11.03 -2.84 -12.28
N SER A 134 -9.81 -2.51 -12.71
CA SER A 134 -8.70 -2.30 -11.78
C SER A 134 -8.84 -0.90 -11.15
N PHE A 135 -9.46 -0.85 -9.97
CA PHE A 135 -9.53 0.36 -9.15
C PHE A 135 -8.22 0.55 -8.38
N TYR A 136 -7.47 1.60 -8.70
CA TYR A 136 -6.29 2.02 -7.92
C TYR A 136 -6.67 3.26 -7.13
N ALA A 137 -6.46 3.22 -5.81
CA ALA A 137 -6.70 4.35 -4.91
C ALA A 137 -5.41 4.65 -4.13
N CYS A 138 -4.99 5.91 -4.15
CA CYS A 138 -3.85 6.39 -3.37
C CYS A 138 -4.27 7.70 -2.72
N CYS A 139 -3.92 7.90 -1.45
CA CYS A 139 -4.21 9.09 -0.66
C CYS A 139 -2.93 9.53 0.08
N SER A 140 -2.15 10.40 -0.54
CA SER A 140 -0.85 10.83 0.01
C SER A 140 -0.95 12.13 0.79
N THR A 141 -0.35 12.14 1.98
CA THR A 141 -0.03 13.36 2.76
C THR A 141 1.47 13.64 2.83
N LEU A 142 2.26 13.01 1.95
CA LEU A 142 3.70 13.29 1.85
C LEU A 142 3.95 14.72 1.41
N SER A 143 5.04 15.34 1.87
CA SER A 143 5.43 16.70 1.48
C SER A 143 5.78 16.81 -0.02
N SER A 144 6.20 15.71 -0.64
CA SER A 144 6.43 15.58 -2.07
C SER A 144 6.42 14.09 -2.46
N GLY A 145 6.27 13.82 -3.76
CA GLY A 145 6.28 12.46 -4.29
C GLY A 145 5.86 12.45 -5.76
N ASN A 146 6.04 11.30 -6.40
CA ASN A 146 5.65 11.10 -7.80
C ASN A 146 4.46 10.17 -7.88
N VAL A 147 3.57 10.47 -8.81
CA VAL A 147 2.42 9.66 -9.16
C VAL A 147 2.50 9.37 -10.66
N THR A 148 2.45 8.09 -11.03
CA THR A 148 2.55 7.66 -12.43
C THR A 148 1.36 6.79 -12.82
N SER A 149 1.10 6.69 -14.13
CA SER A 149 0.11 5.75 -14.63
C SER A 149 0.55 4.30 -14.36
N PRO A 150 -0.38 3.36 -14.13
CA PRO A 150 -0.03 1.96 -13.91
C PRO A 150 0.77 1.40 -15.09
N GLY A 151 1.95 0.85 -14.81
CA GLY A 151 2.84 0.27 -15.82
C GLY A 151 3.85 1.24 -16.44
N TYR A 152 3.78 2.54 -16.12
CA TYR A 152 4.75 3.55 -16.57
C TYR A 152 6.21 3.08 -16.33
N PRO A 153 7.13 3.25 -17.31
CA PRO A 153 7.00 4.03 -18.55
C PRO A 153 6.33 3.27 -19.71
N ASN A 154 5.85 2.05 -19.49
CA ASN A 154 5.17 1.28 -20.52
C ASN A 154 3.69 1.69 -20.66
N ALA A 155 3.04 1.17 -21.71
CA ALA A 155 1.62 1.40 -21.96
C ALA A 155 0.76 0.91 -20.78
N TYR A 156 -0.16 1.78 -20.35
CA TYR A 156 -1.15 1.42 -19.34
C TYR A 156 -2.23 0.51 -19.94
N PRO A 157 -2.78 -0.44 -19.18
CA PRO A 157 -3.87 -1.31 -19.63
C PRO A 157 -5.13 -0.56 -20.10
N ASN A 158 -5.84 -1.15 -21.08
CA ASN A 158 -7.14 -0.65 -21.50
C ASN A 158 -8.20 -0.78 -20.39
N ARG A 159 -9.17 0.14 -20.36
CA ARG A 159 -10.33 0.13 -19.45
C ARG A 159 -9.96 0.23 -17.95
N LEU A 160 -8.85 0.91 -17.64
CA LEU A 160 -8.50 1.23 -16.26
C LEU A 160 -9.37 2.35 -15.69
N ARG A 161 -9.71 2.24 -14.41
CA ARG A 161 -10.34 3.30 -13.61
C ARG A 161 -9.51 3.55 -12.36
N TYR A 162 -8.62 4.53 -12.41
CA TYR A 162 -7.78 4.89 -11.26
C TYR A 162 -8.16 6.27 -10.73
N THR A 163 -7.98 6.46 -9.42
CA THR A 163 -8.20 7.74 -8.75
C THR A 163 -7.05 8.01 -7.81
N TRP A 164 -6.27 9.04 -8.13
CA TRP A 164 -5.25 9.58 -7.24
C TRP A 164 -5.89 10.66 -6.37
N ILE A 165 -5.92 10.41 -5.08
CA ILE A 165 -6.32 11.38 -4.06
C ILE A 165 -5.01 11.91 -3.48
N ILE A 166 -4.80 13.22 -3.52
CA ILE A 166 -3.62 13.84 -2.92
C ILE A 166 -4.16 14.81 -1.89
N VAL A 167 -3.73 14.65 -0.64
CA VAL A 167 -4.25 15.39 0.51
C VAL A 167 -3.07 16.13 1.15
N GLN A 168 -3.29 17.36 1.59
CA GLN A 168 -2.31 18.11 2.37
C GLN A 168 -2.97 18.67 3.63
N PRO A 169 -2.21 18.95 4.69
CA PRO A 169 -2.72 19.65 5.86
C PRO A 169 -3.39 20.98 5.49
N LEU A 170 -4.29 21.46 6.35
CA LEU A 170 -4.95 22.75 6.16
C LEU A 170 -3.92 23.89 6.07
N GLY A 171 -4.11 24.77 5.09
CA GLY A 171 -3.21 25.90 4.83
C GLY A 171 -2.03 25.59 3.90
N CYS A 172 -1.83 24.34 3.51
CA CYS A 172 -0.85 23.96 2.49
C CYS A 172 -1.46 23.98 1.08
N VAL A 173 -0.61 24.21 0.06
CA VAL A 173 -1.00 24.19 -1.35
C VAL A 173 -0.37 22.99 -2.03
N ILE A 174 -1.16 22.25 -2.81
CA ILE A 174 -0.66 21.18 -3.67
C ILE A 174 -0.18 21.81 -4.97
N GLN A 175 1.09 21.60 -5.31
CA GLN A 175 1.64 21.93 -6.62
C GLN A 175 1.80 20.63 -7.43
N LEU A 176 1.22 20.59 -8.63
CA LEU A 176 1.38 19.49 -9.57
C LEU A 176 2.29 19.91 -10.72
N ASN A 177 3.20 19.03 -11.10
CA ASN A 177 4.03 19.17 -12.28
C ASN A 177 3.97 17.88 -13.11
N PHE A 178 3.80 18.00 -14.42
CA PHE A 178 3.75 16.86 -15.33
C PHE A 178 5.10 16.73 -16.02
N SER A 179 5.81 15.64 -15.76
CA SER A 179 7.09 15.33 -16.40
C SER A 179 6.94 14.54 -17.71
N ASP A 180 5.83 13.81 -17.86
CA ASP A 180 5.45 13.02 -19.04
C ASP A 180 3.92 12.92 -19.13
N PHE A 181 3.33 12.87 -20.33
CA PHE A 181 1.87 12.83 -20.55
C PHE A 181 1.44 12.15 -21.85
#